data_AF-A0A2H9TB19-F1
#
_entry.id   AF-A0A2H9TB19-F1
#
_cell.length_a   1.000
_cell.length_b   1.000
_cell.length_c   1.000
_cell.angle_alpha   90.00
_cell.angle_beta   90.00
_cell.angle_gamma   90.00
#
_symmetry.space_group_name_H-M   'P 1'
#
loop_
_entity.id
_entity.type
_entity.pdbx_description
1 polymer ?
#
loop_
_entity_poly.entity_id
_entity_poly.type
_entity_poly.pdbx_seq_one_letter_code
_entity_poly.pdbx_strand_id
1 'polypeptide(L)'
;MIGKLFPGNSANYIIRQSFFSEDEKIKSHSQADKQLKREKGIYKILPAAGSQRVIQVLGADWKGYFEACKEYRKNPDKFEKKPKPPKYKKDASTFVMGHNGFKIVDGYVHRAKALSIKPFKIMSCKNQTVNSKAGIETTVQDIRFVPVGKAYFIEVVHQTQEKPKYLLDRKNALGIDLGINNLATIVLNQQGVHPVLINGRIIKSVNANTIKTVPVSGHTGKALTLKVNP
;
A
#
# COMPACT_ATOMS: atom_id res chain seq x y z
N MET A 1 17.59 -14.37 -5.14
CA MET A 1 18.56 -14.00 -4.08
C MET A 1 18.25 -12.68 -3.35
N ILE A 2 17.28 -11.87 -3.80
CA ILE A 2 17.00 -10.51 -3.26
C ILE A 2 16.34 -10.50 -1.85
N GLY A 3 15.74 -11.60 -1.39
CA GLY A 3 15.08 -11.65 -0.08
C GLY A 3 15.99 -11.77 1.17
N LYS A 4 17.25 -12.23 1.00
CA LYS A 4 18.14 -12.51 2.15
C LYS A 4 18.95 -11.30 2.63
N LEU A 5 19.16 -10.28 1.79
CA LEU A 5 19.98 -9.10 2.09
C LEU A 5 19.15 -7.84 1.86
N PHE A 6 18.35 -7.48 2.85
CA PHE A 6 17.44 -6.34 2.80
C PHE A 6 17.58 -5.53 4.10
N PRO A 7 17.67 -4.18 4.06
CA PRO A 7 17.83 -3.34 5.26
C PRO A 7 16.87 -3.68 6.40
N GLY A 8 15.62 -4.03 6.08
CA GLY A 8 14.62 -4.44 7.07
C GLY A 8 14.96 -5.74 7.78
N ASN A 9 15.48 -6.76 7.09
CA ASN A 9 15.87 -8.02 7.72
C ASN A 9 17.11 -7.85 8.61
N SER A 10 18.08 -7.05 8.18
CA SER A 10 19.26 -6.73 9.00
C SER A 10 18.91 -5.92 10.24
N ALA A 11 18.01 -4.94 10.12
CA ALA A 11 17.51 -4.21 11.28
C ALA A 11 16.73 -5.13 12.23
N ASN A 12 15.91 -6.03 11.68
CA ASN A 12 15.17 -7.00 12.48
C ASN A 12 16.12 -7.98 13.18
N TYR A 13 17.24 -8.36 12.55
CA TYR A 13 18.27 -9.16 13.20
C TYR A 13 18.82 -8.44 14.44
N ILE A 14 19.22 -7.18 14.31
CA ILE A 14 19.75 -6.38 15.44
C ILE A 14 18.74 -6.31 16.59
N ILE A 15 17.47 -6.02 16.30
CA ILE A 15 16.42 -5.92 17.33
C ILE A 15 16.16 -7.29 17.97
N ARG A 16 16.04 -8.35 17.17
CA ARG A 16 15.81 -9.72 17.68
C ARG A 16 16.94 -10.20 18.55
N GLN A 17 18.20 -9.96 18.18
CA GLN A 17 19.35 -10.33 19.01
C GLN A 17 19.22 -9.68 20.39
N SER A 18 18.95 -8.37 20.47
CA SER A 18 18.73 -7.69 21.76
C SER A 18 17.45 -8.09 22.50
N PHE A 19 16.49 -8.72 21.82
CA PHE A 19 15.23 -9.16 22.41
C PHE A 19 15.31 -10.58 22.99
N PHE A 20 16.14 -11.43 22.39
CA PHE A 20 16.35 -12.81 22.83
C PHE A 20 17.64 -12.99 23.64
N SER A 21 18.56 -12.04 23.63
CA SER A 21 19.72 -12.01 24.51
C SER A 21 19.35 -11.51 25.91
N GLU A 22 20.27 -11.69 26.86
CA GLU A 22 20.23 -11.09 28.19
C GLU A 22 20.58 -9.58 28.20
N ASP A 23 20.54 -8.89 27.04
CA ASP A 23 20.73 -7.44 27.01
C ASP A 23 19.71 -6.75 27.93
N GLU A 24 20.17 -5.85 28.80
CA GLU A 24 19.29 -5.12 29.73
C GLU A 24 18.21 -4.29 29.00
N LYS A 25 18.44 -3.92 27.73
CA LYS A 25 17.54 -3.08 26.93
C LYS A 25 17.45 -3.52 25.48
N ILE A 26 16.22 -3.79 25.05
CA ILE A 26 15.87 -4.07 23.65
C ILE A 26 16.20 -2.85 22.78
N LYS A 27 16.97 -3.06 21.70
CA LYS A 27 17.31 -2.00 20.75
C LYS A 27 16.07 -1.53 19.99
N SER A 28 15.90 -0.22 19.90
CA SER A 28 14.89 0.42 19.07
C SER A 28 15.24 0.36 17.58
N HIS A 29 14.23 0.53 16.72
CA HIS A 29 14.44 0.65 15.28
C HIS A 29 15.36 1.82 14.91
N SER A 30 15.35 2.92 15.68
CA SER A 30 16.24 4.07 15.48
C SER A 30 17.70 3.72 15.76
N GLN A 31 17.96 2.95 16.83
CA GLN A 31 19.30 2.45 17.12
C GLN A 31 19.78 1.48 16.02
N ALA A 32 18.92 0.58 15.56
CA ALA A 32 19.23 -0.33 14.45
C ALA A 32 19.52 0.43 13.14
N ASP A 33 18.73 1.46 12.80
CA ASP A 33 18.97 2.33 11.63
C ASP A 33 20.33 3.05 11.74
N LYS A 34 20.64 3.61 12.91
CA LYS A 34 21.91 4.33 13.16
C LYS A 34 23.11 3.38 13.06
N GLN A 35 22.99 2.15 13.54
CA GLN A 35 24.01 1.12 13.42
C GLN A 35 24.24 0.75 11.94
N LEU A 36 23.18 0.42 11.20
CA LEU A 36 23.29 0.00 9.80
C LEU A 36 23.82 1.12 8.88
N LYS A 37 23.50 2.39 9.18
CA LYS A 37 24.07 3.55 8.47
C LYS A 37 25.60 3.59 8.53
N ARG A 38 26.20 3.14 9.65
CA ARG A 38 27.66 3.08 9.83
C ARG A 38 28.28 1.92 9.06
N GLU A 39 27.60 0.78 9.02
CA GLU A 39 28.06 -0.45 8.36
C GLU A 39 27.98 -0.37 6.81
N LYS A 40 27.27 0.63 6.26
CA LYS A 40 27.15 1.06 4.84
C LYS A 40 26.70 0.01 3.81
N GLY A 41 27.11 -1.25 3.88
CA GLY A 41 26.88 -2.26 2.83
C GLY A 41 25.40 -2.49 2.52
N ILE A 42 24.68 -3.13 3.45
CA ILE A 42 23.26 -3.49 3.25
C ILE A 42 22.38 -2.24 3.17
N TYR A 43 22.71 -1.20 3.93
CA TYR A 43 21.93 0.04 3.99
C TYR A 43 21.86 0.78 2.65
N LYS A 44 22.87 0.64 1.79
CA LYS A 44 22.96 1.30 0.48
C LYS A 44 22.31 0.53 -0.67
N ILE A 45 21.76 -0.66 -0.42
CA ILE A 45 21.00 -1.43 -1.42
C ILE A 45 19.78 -0.63 -1.91
N LEU A 46 19.18 0.16 -1.00
CA LEU A 46 18.15 1.14 -1.34
C LEU A 46 18.70 2.55 -1.16
N PRO A 47 18.07 3.56 -1.80
CA PRO A 47 18.28 4.95 -1.40
C PRO A 47 18.04 5.11 0.11
N ALA A 48 18.83 5.95 0.76
CA ALA A 48 18.83 6.09 2.23
C ALA A 48 17.43 6.31 2.82
N ALA A 49 16.60 7.14 2.19
CA ALA A 49 15.22 7.37 2.62
C ALA A 49 14.36 6.09 2.56
N GLY A 50 14.58 5.24 1.56
CA GLY A 50 13.91 3.95 1.43
C GLY A 50 14.34 2.96 2.51
N SER A 51 15.66 2.83 2.76
CA SER A 51 16.19 2.02 3.87
C SER A 51 15.63 2.46 5.21
N GLN A 52 15.65 3.77 5.49
CA GLN A 52 15.09 4.34 6.70
C GLN A 52 13.59 4.04 6.84
N ARG A 53 12.81 4.20 5.76
CA ARG A 53 11.36 3.97 5.79
C ARG A 53 11.03 2.50 6.08
N VAL A 54 11.75 1.58 5.47
CA VAL A 54 11.61 0.14 5.73
C VAL A 54 11.86 -0.17 7.22
N ILE A 55 12.88 0.44 7.82
CA ILE A 55 13.23 0.23 9.23
C ILE A 55 12.20 0.88 10.16
N GLN A 56 11.62 2.02 9.78
CA GLN A 56 10.51 2.64 10.52
C GLN A 56 9.25 1.76 10.53
N VAL A 57 8.90 1.16 9.39
CA VAL A 57 7.76 0.23 9.31
C VAL A 57 8.01 -0.97 10.23
N LEU A 58 9.21 -1.55 10.19
CA LEU A 58 9.60 -2.61 11.13
C LEU A 58 9.48 -2.13 12.59
N GLY A 59 9.86 -0.90 12.89
CA GLY A 59 9.70 -0.30 14.21
C GLY A 59 8.23 -0.23 14.67
N ALA A 60 7.32 0.09 13.76
CA ALA A 60 5.88 0.05 14.02
C ALA A 60 5.39 -1.39 14.28
N ASP A 61 5.87 -2.38 13.52
CA ASP A 61 5.54 -3.80 13.73
C ASP A 61 5.98 -4.27 15.13
N TRP A 62 7.18 -3.89 15.57
CA TRP A 62 7.67 -4.18 16.92
C TRP A 62 6.85 -3.48 18.01
N LYS A 63 6.50 -2.20 17.80
CA LYS A 63 5.63 -1.46 18.72
C LYS A 63 4.28 -2.16 18.89
N GLY A 64 3.64 -2.54 17.79
CA GLY A 64 2.38 -3.29 17.80
C GLY A 64 2.50 -4.64 18.50
N TYR A 65 3.61 -5.36 18.31
CA TYR A 65 3.89 -6.59 19.05
C TYR A 65 3.94 -6.36 20.57
N PHE A 66 4.64 -5.33 21.04
CA PHE A 66 4.72 -5.03 22.48
C PHE A 66 3.38 -4.60 23.06
N GLU A 67 2.60 -3.82 22.33
CA GLU A 67 1.24 -3.44 22.71
C GLU A 67 0.33 -4.68 22.80
N ALA A 68 0.37 -5.56 21.80
CA ALA A 68 -0.37 -6.82 21.81
C ALA A 68 0.05 -7.72 22.99
N CYS A 69 1.35 -7.81 23.31
CA CYS A 69 1.83 -8.56 24.48
C CYS A 69 1.31 -7.99 25.80
N LYS A 70 1.22 -6.66 25.93
CA LYS A 70 0.66 -6.01 27.13
C LYS A 70 -0.83 -6.33 27.26
N GLU A 71 -1.57 -6.26 26.17
CA GLU A 71 -3.01 -6.55 26.16
C GLU A 71 -3.28 -8.05 26.41
N TYR A 72 -2.50 -8.94 25.82
CA TYR A 72 -2.60 -10.40 26.03
C TYR A 72 -2.40 -10.79 27.51
N ARG A 73 -1.50 -10.09 28.24
CA ARG A 73 -1.31 -10.33 29.68
C ARG A 73 -2.53 -9.92 30.51
N LYS A 74 -3.31 -8.93 30.05
CA LYS A 74 -4.50 -8.42 30.75
C LYS A 74 -5.75 -9.21 30.38
N ASN A 75 -5.90 -9.50 29.08
CA ASN A 75 -7.11 -10.07 28.48
C ASN A 75 -6.74 -11.19 27.50
N PRO A 76 -6.26 -12.35 27.98
CA PRO A 76 -5.80 -13.44 27.12
C PRO A 76 -6.91 -13.95 26.18
N ASP A 77 -8.16 -13.96 26.64
CA ASP A 77 -9.32 -14.46 25.89
C ASP A 77 -9.66 -13.66 24.63
N LYS A 78 -9.15 -12.42 24.51
CA LYS A 78 -9.29 -11.62 23.27
C LYS A 78 -8.41 -12.14 22.13
N PHE A 79 -7.53 -13.10 22.40
CA PHE A 79 -6.56 -13.60 21.43
C PHE A 79 -6.70 -15.11 21.29
N GLU A 80 -6.86 -15.59 20.05
CA GLU A 80 -6.80 -17.03 19.77
C GLU A 80 -5.43 -17.63 20.12
N LYS A 81 -4.36 -16.84 20.01
CA LYS A 81 -2.98 -17.26 20.23
C LYS A 81 -2.14 -16.13 20.80
N LYS A 82 -1.13 -16.50 21.59
CA LYS A 82 -0.13 -15.57 22.11
C LYS A 82 0.53 -14.77 20.97
N PRO A 83 0.64 -13.43 21.09
CA PRO A 83 1.34 -12.60 20.12
C PRO A 83 2.78 -13.07 19.88
N LYS A 84 3.26 -12.95 18.63
CA LYS A 84 4.60 -13.38 18.23
C LYS A 84 5.40 -12.21 17.67
N PRO A 85 6.72 -12.16 17.92
CA PRO A 85 7.55 -11.07 17.43
C PRO A 85 7.65 -11.08 15.89
N PRO A 86 7.94 -9.93 15.26
CA PRO A 86 8.12 -9.81 13.82
C PRO A 86 9.10 -10.85 13.27
N LYS A 87 8.68 -11.56 12.22
CA LYS A 87 9.49 -12.56 11.51
C LYS A 87 10.36 -11.89 10.45
N TYR A 88 11.42 -12.58 10.04
CA TYR A 88 12.19 -12.20 8.85
C TYR A 88 11.32 -12.35 7.60
N LYS A 89 11.43 -11.39 6.68
CA LYS A 89 10.76 -11.44 5.38
C LYS A 89 11.54 -12.37 4.45
N LYS A 90 10.84 -13.28 3.78
CA LYS A 90 11.43 -14.22 2.82
C LYS A 90 11.35 -13.68 1.39
N ASP A 91 10.29 -12.94 1.11
CA ASP A 91 9.98 -12.38 -0.20
C ASP A 91 10.27 -10.89 -0.27
N ALA A 92 10.17 -10.33 -1.48
CA ALA A 92 10.25 -8.90 -1.69
C ALA A 92 9.18 -8.18 -0.84
N SER A 93 9.56 -7.06 -0.24
CA SER A 93 8.63 -6.23 0.51
C SER A 93 8.30 -4.96 -0.27
N THR A 94 7.13 -4.38 0.05
CA THR A 94 6.74 -3.07 -0.47
C THR A 94 7.83 -2.04 -0.25
N PHE A 95 8.26 -1.40 -1.33
CA PHE A 95 9.16 -0.24 -1.28
C PHE A 95 8.30 1.03 -1.29
N VAL A 96 8.55 1.93 -0.34
CA VAL A 96 7.79 3.18 -0.21
C VAL A 96 8.72 4.36 -0.48
N MET A 97 8.32 5.19 -1.42
CA MET A 97 8.96 6.46 -1.71
C MET A 97 8.05 7.59 -1.23
N GLY A 98 8.44 8.26 -0.16
CA GLY A 98 7.70 9.41 0.35
C GLY A 98 7.86 10.65 -0.54
N HIS A 99 7.07 11.69 -0.26
CA HIS A 99 6.98 12.95 -1.00
C HIS A 99 8.30 13.70 -1.23
N ASN A 100 9.35 13.39 -0.44
CA ASN A 100 10.71 13.93 -0.62
C ASN A 100 11.53 13.20 -1.71
N GLY A 101 11.03 12.06 -2.18
CA GLY A 101 11.72 11.18 -3.13
C GLY A 101 11.32 11.39 -4.59
N PHE A 102 10.31 12.20 -4.86
CA PHE A 102 9.78 12.44 -6.20
C PHE A 102 9.25 13.86 -6.38
N LYS A 103 9.09 14.24 -7.65
CA LYS A 103 8.31 15.37 -8.13
C LYS A 103 7.35 14.87 -9.20
N ILE A 104 6.31 15.64 -9.48
CA ILE A 104 5.34 15.34 -10.53
C ILE A 104 5.36 16.50 -11.52
N VAL A 105 5.50 16.19 -12.80
CA VAL A 105 5.49 17.17 -13.90
C VAL A 105 4.57 16.64 -14.98
N ASP A 106 3.54 17.41 -15.34
CA ASP A 106 2.55 17.04 -16.35
C ASP A 106 1.90 15.65 -16.15
N GLY A 107 1.67 15.29 -14.89
CA GLY A 107 1.11 14.00 -14.47
C GLY A 107 2.12 12.85 -14.50
N TYR A 108 3.39 13.10 -14.78
CA TYR A 108 4.44 12.08 -14.71
C TYR A 108 5.20 12.17 -13.40
N VAL A 109 5.36 11.03 -12.73
CA VAL A 109 6.21 10.92 -11.55
C VAL A 109 7.67 10.84 -12.00
N HIS A 110 8.47 11.82 -11.58
CA HIS A 110 9.91 11.83 -11.71
C HIS A 110 10.56 11.66 -10.34
N ARG A 111 11.53 10.77 -10.22
CA ARG A 111 12.28 10.65 -8.96
C ARG A 111 13.26 11.80 -8.75
N ALA A 112 13.51 12.10 -7.48
CA ALA A 112 14.54 13.05 -7.06
C ALA A 112 15.95 12.45 -7.05
N LYS A 113 16.12 11.12 -6.90
CA LYS A 113 17.44 10.43 -6.87
C LYS A 113 17.43 9.02 -7.49
N ALA A 114 18.63 8.49 -7.74
CA ALA A 114 18.94 7.30 -8.55
C ALA A 114 18.32 5.99 -8.01
N LEU A 115 17.28 5.56 -8.71
CA LEU A 115 16.87 4.17 -8.94
C LEU A 115 16.62 4.12 -10.47
N SER A 116 16.62 2.96 -11.12
CA SER A 116 16.47 2.87 -12.59
C SER A 116 15.02 2.62 -13.03
N ILE A 117 14.08 3.48 -12.61
CA ILE A 117 12.66 3.42 -13.06
C ILE A 117 12.37 4.61 -13.96
N LYS A 118 11.81 4.35 -15.15
CA LYS A 118 11.37 5.41 -16.06
C LYS A 118 10.21 6.20 -15.44
N PRO A 119 10.06 7.51 -15.75
CA PRO A 119 8.88 8.25 -15.35
C PRO A 119 7.60 7.53 -15.79
N PHE A 120 6.56 7.60 -14.96
CA PHE A 120 5.28 6.96 -15.25
C PHE A 120 4.13 7.91 -14.94
N LYS A 121 3.04 7.76 -15.68
CA LYS A 121 1.88 8.64 -15.62
C LYS A 121 0.99 8.27 -14.44
N ILE A 122 0.49 9.30 -13.75
CA ILE A 122 -0.54 9.23 -12.72
C ILE A 122 -1.66 10.23 -13.07
N MET A 123 -2.85 9.98 -12.57
CA MET A 123 -4.02 10.84 -12.80
C MET A 123 -4.38 11.74 -11.61
N SER A 124 -3.86 11.43 -10.43
CA SER A 124 -4.25 12.07 -9.18
C SER A 124 -3.67 13.48 -8.98
N CYS A 125 -2.61 13.83 -9.71
CA CYS A 125 -1.92 15.12 -9.57
C CYS A 125 -1.20 15.46 -10.88
N LYS A 126 -1.30 16.72 -11.33
CA LYS A 126 -0.60 17.20 -12.54
C LYS A 126 0.81 17.68 -12.24
N ASN A 127 0.99 18.49 -11.20
CA ASN A 127 2.29 19.07 -10.88
C ASN A 127 2.51 19.07 -9.36
N GLN A 128 3.70 18.64 -8.93
CA GLN A 128 4.09 18.63 -7.52
C GLN A 128 5.60 18.79 -7.41
N THR A 129 6.06 19.78 -6.64
CA THR A 129 7.48 19.92 -6.34
C THR A 129 7.89 18.95 -5.22
N VAL A 130 9.19 18.65 -5.13
CA VAL A 130 9.73 17.83 -4.04
C VAL A 130 9.41 18.47 -2.70
N ASN A 131 9.01 17.68 -1.70
CA ASN A 131 8.63 18.15 -0.37
C ASN A 131 7.37 19.05 -0.32
N SER A 132 6.53 19.07 -1.37
CA SER A 132 5.24 19.77 -1.30
C SER A 132 4.47 19.30 -0.06
N LYS A 133 4.08 20.26 0.78
CA LYS A 133 3.23 19.99 1.94
C LYS A 133 1.80 19.77 1.46
N ALA A 134 1.01 19.04 2.26
CA ALA A 134 -0.43 18.98 2.03
C ALA A 134 -0.99 20.41 1.95
N GLY A 135 -1.70 20.71 0.85
CA GLY A 135 -2.22 22.04 0.55
C GLY A 135 -3.70 22.05 0.18
N ILE A 136 -4.12 23.08 -0.54
CA ILE A 136 -5.50 23.23 -1.07
C ILE A 136 -5.78 22.19 -2.18
N GLU A 137 -4.74 21.79 -2.93
CA GLU A 137 -4.84 20.82 -4.01
C GLU A 137 -4.41 19.40 -3.60
N THR A 138 -4.79 18.40 -4.41
CA THR A 138 -4.42 16.99 -4.18
C THR A 138 -2.91 16.83 -4.14
N THR A 139 -2.40 16.34 -3.02
CA THR A 139 -0.96 16.16 -2.78
C THR A 139 -0.65 14.67 -2.65
N VAL A 140 0.25 14.15 -3.49
CA VAL A 140 0.75 12.78 -3.39
C VAL A 140 1.76 12.69 -2.24
N GLN A 141 1.49 11.79 -1.29
CA GLN A 141 2.28 11.59 -0.08
C GLN A 141 3.29 10.46 -0.23
N ASP A 142 2.83 9.31 -0.72
CA ASP A 142 3.66 8.13 -0.92
C ASP A 142 3.42 7.52 -2.31
N ILE A 143 4.49 6.96 -2.87
CA ILE A 143 4.42 6.03 -4.00
C ILE A 143 4.92 4.68 -3.50
N ARG A 144 4.07 3.66 -3.60
CA ARG A 144 4.37 2.31 -3.07
C ARG A 144 4.52 1.33 -4.21
N PHE A 145 5.63 0.61 -4.22
CA PHE A 145 5.91 -0.48 -5.15
C PHE A 145 5.64 -1.79 -4.44
N VAL A 146 4.45 -2.34 -4.64
CA VAL A 146 3.96 -3.56 -3.98
C VAL A 146 4.28 -4.76 -4.89
N PRO A 147 5.15 -5.70 -4.47
CA PRO A 147 5.48 -6.86 -5.29
C PRO A 147 4.28 -7.80 -5.42
N VAL A 148 3.94 -8.18 -6.66
CA VAL A 148 2.89 -9.16 -6.99
C VAL A 148 3.44 -10.15 -8.02
N GLY A 149 3.81 -11.34 -7.53
CA GLY A 149 4.44 -12.37 -8.35
C GLY A 149 5.77 -11.90 -8.94
N LYS A 150 5.81 -11.76 -10.27
CA LYS A 150 6.99 -11.25 -11.03
C LYS A 150 6.89 -9.77 -11.40
N ALA A 151 5.86 -9.06 -10.92
CA ALA A 151 5.60 -7.66 -11.24
C ALA A 151 5.44 -6.82 -9.96
N TYR A 152 5.23 -5.52 -10.13
CA TYR A 152 4.89 -4.60 -9.04
C TYR A 152 3.61 -3.85 -9.37
N PHE A 153 2.71 -3.71 -8.39
CA PHE A 153 1.71 -2.66 -8.40
C PHE A 153 2.35 -1.36 -7.90
N ILE A 154 2.00 -0.26 -8.55
CA ILE A 154 2.36 1.08 -8.10
C ILE A 154 1.10 1.69 -7.49
N GLU A 155 1.09 1.83 -6.17
CA GLU A 155 0.04 2.53 -5.45
C GLU A 155 0.45 3.99 -5.25
N VAL A 156 -0.47 4.90 -5.53
CA VAL A 156 -0.28 6.34 -5.35
C VAL A 156 -1.15 6.77 -4.17
N VAL A 157 -0.52 7.02 -3.02
CA VAL A 157 -1.21 7.49 -1.83
C VAL A 157 -1.23 9.01 -1.88
N HIS A 158 -2.41 9.59 -1.94
CA HIS A 158 -2.59 11.04 -1.98
C HIS A 158 -3.59 11.49 -0.91
N GLN A 159 -3.42 12.74 -0.50
CA GLN A 159 -4.38 13.44 0.32
C GLN A 159 -5.15 14.41 -0.57
N THR A 160 -6.47 14.36 -0.48
CA THR A 160 -7.39 15.27 -1.16
C THR A 160 -8.21 15.97 -0.08
N GLN A 161 -8.59 17.24 -0.30
CA GLN A 161 -9.55 17.92 0.57
C GLN A 161 -10.88 17.15 0.56
N GLU A 162 -11.64 17.23 1.66
CA GLU A 162 -13.05 16.84 1.59
C GLU A 162 -13.71 17.63 0.46
N LYS A 163 -14.41 16.92 -0.44
CA LYS A 163 -15.24 17.60 -1.43
C LYS A 163 -16.20 18.55 -0.69
N PRO A 164 -16.52 19.72 -1.24
CA PRO A 164 -17.52 20.59 -0.63
C PRO A 164 -18.76 19.74 -0.30
N LYS A 165 -19.33 19.92 0.90
CA LYS A 165 -20.62 19.34 1.24
C LYS A 165 -21.60 19.84 0.19
N TYR A 166 -21.94 18.98 -0.77
CA TYR A 166 -23.01 19.28 -1.71
C TYR A 166 -24.27 19.50 -0.88
N LEU A 167 -24.94 20.62 -1.10
CA LEU A 167 -26.31 20.81 -0.62
C LEU A 167 -27.19 19.85 -1.42
N LEU A 168 -27.30 18.61 -0.93
CA LEU A 168 -28.15 17.61 -1.52
C LEU A 168 -29.60 17.97 -1.18
N ASP A 169 -30.44 18.07 -2.22
CA ASP A 169 -31.88 18.13 -2.02
C ASP A 169 -32.37 16.75 -1.56
N ARG A 170 -32.88 16.69 -0.32
CA ARG A 170 -33.38 15.45 0.29
C ARG A 170 -34.63 14.87 -0.40
N LYS A 171 -35.27 15.63 -1.29
CA LYS A 171 -36.36 15.12 -2.13
C LYS A 171 -35.85 14.26 -3.29
N ASN A 172 -34.59 14.40 -3.66
CA ASN A 172 -33.99 13.61 -4.73
C ASN A 172 -33.48 12.28 -4.18
N ALA A 173 -33.83 11.20 -4.85
CA ALA A 173 -33.43 9.85 -4.53
C ALA A 173 -32.72 9.22 -5.73
N LEU A 174 -31.66 8.46 -5.45
CA LEU A 174 -30.93 7.68 -6.43
C LEU A 174 -30.98 6.21 -6.00
N GLY A 175 -31.53 5.37 -6.86
CA GLY A 175 -31.54 3.92 -6.70
C GLY A 175 -30.42 3.30 -7.53
N ILE A 176 -29.68 2.36 -6.93
CA ILE A 176 -28.68 1.54 -7.63
C ILE A 176 -29.08 0.08 -7.42
N ASP A 177 -29.42 -0.60 -8.51
CA ASP A 177 -29.62 -2.05 -8.52
C ASP A 177 -28.43 -2.71 -9.22
N LEU A 178 -27.80 -3.68 -8.55
CA LEU A 178 -26.63 -4.38 -9.07
C LEU A 178 -27.05 -5.71 -9.70
N GLY A 179 -26.60 -5.97 -10.91
CA GLY A 179 -26.97 -7.18 -11.67
C GLY A 179 -25.81 -7.79 -12.44
N ILE A 180 -26.11 -8.88 -13.15
CA ILE A 180 -25.10 -9.61 -13.93
C ILE A 180 -25.02 -9.07 -15.37
N ASN A 181 -26.16 -8.93 -16.05
CA ASN A 181 -26.19 -8.45 -17.43
C ASN A 181 -26.09 -6.92 -17.51
N ASN A 182 -26.76 -6.24 -16.58
CA ASN A 182 -26.57 -4.83 -16.27
C ASN A 182 -25.83 -4.80 -14.94
N LEU A 183 -24.54 -4.48 -14.95
CA LEU A 183 -23.71 -4.42 -13.75
C LEU A 183 -24.33 -3.51 -12.70
N ALA A 184 -24.80 -2.35 -13.15
CA ALA A 184 -25.54 -1.41 -12.35
C ALA A 184 -26.65 -0.78 -13.19
N THR A 185 -27.85 -0.73 -12.63
CA THR A 185 -28.97 0.07 -13.09
C THR A 185 -29.11 1.24 -12.14
N ILE A 186 -28.92 2.46 -12.65
CA ILE A 186 -28.99 3.68 -11.85
C ILE A 186 -30.21 4.46 -12.29
N VAL A 187 -31.11 4.73 -11.34
CA VAL A 187 -32.35 5.48 -11.56
C VAL A 187 -32.42 6.65 -10.60
N LEU A 188 -32.96 7.78 -11.08
CA LEU A 188 -33.16 8.99 -10.31
C LEU A 188 -34.63 9.40 -10.41
N ASN A 189 -35.18 9.97 -9.36
CA ASN A 189 -36.54 10.54 -9.38
C ASN A 189 -36.59 11.98 -9.95
N GLN A 190 -35.45 12.50 -10.41
CA GLN A 190 -35.35 13.82 -11.02
C GLN A 190 -35.90 13.80 -12.45
N GLN A 191 -36.83 14.71 -12.74
CA GLN A 191 -37.42 14.84 -14.06
C GLN A 191 -36.38 15.25 -15.10
N GLY A 192 -36.42 14.62 -16.28
CA GLY A 192 -35.47 14.88 -17.37
C GLY A 192 -34.11 14.17 -17.22
N VAL A 193 -33.89 13.39 -16.16
CA VAL A 193 -32.69 12.54 -16.01
C VAL A 193 -33.02 11.12 -16.46
N HIS A 194 -32.29 10.62 -17.44
CA HIS A 194 -32.50 9.27 -17.96
C HIS A 194 -31.77 8.21 -17.11
N PRO A 195 -32.38 7.02 -16.93
CA PRO A 195 -31.71 5.88 -16.29
C PRO A 195 -30.39 5.53 -16.99
N VAL A 196 -29.39 5.14 -16.20
CA VAL A 196 -28.09 4.68 -16.71
C VAL A 196 -27.98 3.17 -16.52
N LEU A 197 -27.65 2.46 -17.60
CA LEU A 197 -27.34 1.03 -17.58
C LEU A 197 -25.85 0.83 -17.83
N ILE A 198 -25.15 0.29 -16.83
CA ILE A 198 -23.76 -0.11 -16.98
C ILE A 198 -23.74 -1.56 -17.46
N ASN A 199 -23.18 -1.82 -18.64
CA ASN A 199 -23.14 -3.15 -19.24
C ASN A 199 -22.25 -4.11 -18.42
N GLY A 200 -22.84 -5.18 -17.87
CA GLY A 200 -22.14 -6.22 -17.12
C GLY A 200 -21.73 -7.45 -17.95
N ARG A 201 -22.22 -7.58 -19.18
CA ARG A 201 -21.95 -8.76 -20.04
C ARG A 201 -20.46 -8.96 -20.32
N ILE A 202 -19.70 -7.87 -20.41
CA ILE A 202 -18.24 -7.91 -20.61
C ILE A 202 -17.57 -8.60 -19.41
N ILE A 203 -17.91 -8.20 -18.19
CA ILE A 203 -17.37 -8.79 -16.96
C ILE A 203 -17.80 -10.26 -16.82
N LYS A 204 -19.06 -10.57 -17.14
CA LYS A 204 -19.57 -11.95 -17.17
C LYS A 204 -18.76 -12.83 -18.13
N SER A 205 -18.46 -12.35 -19.33
CA SER A 205 -17.67 -13.07 -20.34
C SER A 205 -16.23 -13.32 -19.87
N VAL A 206 -15.57 -12.29 -19.31
CA VAL A 206 -14.22 -12.41 -18.74
C VAL A 206 -14.20 -13.44 -17.60
N ASN A 207 -15.19 -13.39 -16.70
CA ASN A 207 -15.28 -14.34 -15.58
C ASN A 207 -15.50 -15.78 -16.08
N ALA A 208 -16.40 -15.99 -17.04
CA ALA A 208 -16.66 -17.31 -17.61
C ALA A 208 -15.41 -17.92 -18.28
N ASN A 209 -14.63 -17.10 -19.02
CA ASN A 209 -13.37 -17.55 -19.61
C ASN A 209 -12.30 -17.87 -18.54
N THR A 210 -12.24 -17.06 -17.48
CA THR A 210 -11.31 -17.29 -16.37
C THR A 210 -11.64 -18.59 -15.61
N ILE A 211 -12.92 -18.84 -15.29
CA ILE A 211 -13.35 -20.07 -14.60
C ILE A 211 -13.02 -21.32 -15.44
N LYS A 212 -13.12 -21.24 -16.77
CA LYS A 212 -12.76 -22.34 -17.68
C LYS A 212 -11.26 -22.58 -17.81
N THR A 213 -10.42 -21.60 -17.51
CA THR A 213 -8.96 -21.66 -17.72
C THR A 213 -8.17 -21.88 -16.43
N VAL A 214 -8.82 -21.75 -15.26
CA VAL A 214 -8.22 -22.09 -13.97
C VAL A 214 -8.44 -23.60 -13.73
N PRO A 215 -7.39 -24.44 -13.73
CA PRO A 215 -7.55 -25.84 -13.35
C PRO A 215 -8.03 -25.89 -11.90
N VAL A 216 -9.00 -26.75 -11.61
CA VAL A 216 -9.52 -26.98 -10.26
C VAL A 216 -8.43 -27.64 -9.42
N SER A 217 -7.48 -26.83 -8.92
CA SER A 217 -6.51 -27.22 -7.93
C SER A 217 -6.44 -26.11 -6.88
N GLY A 218 -7.14 -26.34 -5.76
CA GLY A 218 -6.90 -25.75 -4.43
C GLY A 218 -6.64 -24.25 -4.32
N HIS A 219 -7.69 -23.50 -3.96
CA HIS A 219 -7.67 -22.32 -3.07
C HIS A 219 -6.46 -21.36 -3.10
N THR A 220 -6.68 -20.15 -3.62
CA THR A 220 -6.62 -18.87 -2.85
C THR A 220 -6.91 -17.70 -3.79
N GLY A 221 -7.86 -16.84 -3.41
CA GLY A 221 -8.40 -15.77 -4.25
C GLY A 221 -7.34 -14.78 -4.75
N LYS A 222 -7.31 -14.57 -6.06
CA LYS A 222 -6.65 -13.44 -6.71
C LYS A 222 -7.70 -12.60 -7.41
N ALA A 223 -7.85 -11.34 -6.96
CA ALA A 223 -8.63 -10.34 -7.67
C ALA A 223 -7.93 -9.98 -8.99
N LEU A 224 -8.69 -9.95 -10.09
CA LEU A 224 -8.22 -9.60 -11.43
C LEU A 224 -8.47 -8.10 -11.70
N THR A 225 -7.41 -7.40 -12.13
CA THR A 225 -7.45 -5.99 -12.54
C THR A 225 -7.95 -5.89 -13.99
N LEU A 226 -9.10 -5.25 -14.20
CA LEU A 226 -9.55 -4.83 -15.53
C LEU A 226 -8.70 -3.64 -16.01
N LYS A 227 -7.88 -3.85 -17.05
CA LYS A 227 -7.33 -2.73 -17.83
C LYS A 227 -8.41 -2.25 -18.79
N VAL A 228 -8.98 -1.08 -18.52
CA VAL A 228 -9.75 -0.33 -19.51
C VAL A 228 -8.74 0.51 -20.28
N ASN A 229 -8.49 0.17 -21.55
CA ASN A 229 -7.78 1.07 -22.46
C ASN A 229 -8.75 2.17 -22.92
N PRO A 230 -8.26 3.40 -23.17
CA PRO A 230 -9.08 4.53 -23.59
C PRO A 230 -9.77 4.29 -24.94
#